data_AF-A0A952ADD9-F1
#
_entry.id   AF-A0A952ADD9-F1
#
_cell.length_a   1.000
_cell.length_b   1.000
_cell.length_c   1.000
_cell.angle_alpha   90.00
_cell.angle_beta   90.00
_cell.angle_gamma   90.00
#
_symmetry.space_group_name_H-M   'P 1'
#
loop_
_entity.id
_entity.type
_entity.pdbx_description
1 polymer ?
#
loop_
_entity_poly.entity_id
_entity_poly.type
_entity_poly.pdbx_seq_one_letter_code
_entity_poly.pdbx_strand_id
1 'polypeptide(L)' 'MSYVKAAAGALAIMVASGMIADFELLQGDDTILVRVWSADDQPDAHLRRQVAAHLPRHVDEARVIVVR' A
#
# COMPACT_ATOMS: atom_id res chain seq x y z
N MET A 1 -2.66 3.95 18.90
CA MET A 1 -3.56 4.24 17.76
C MET A 1 -3.19 3.26 16.66
N SER A 2 -4.11 2.42 16.17
CA SER A 2 -3.76 1.30 15.28
C SER A 2 -3.35 1.82 13.89
N TYR A 3 -2.05 1.85 13.60
CA TYR A 3 -1.48 2.25 12.30
C TYR A 3 -2.08 1.48 11.12
N VAL A 4 -2.53 0.24 11.38
CA VAL A 4 -3.24 -0.61 10.41
C VAL A 4 -4.53 0.04 9.92
N LYS A 5 -5.32 0.67 10.79
CA LYS A 5 -6.57 1.34 10.39
C LYS A 5 -6.30 2.56 9.48
N ALA A 6 -5.23 3.31 9.78
CA ALA A 6 -4.83 4.45 8.95
C ALA A 6 -4.32 3.98 7.58
N ALA A 7 -3.49 2.93 7.54
CA ALA A 7 -3.02 2.32 6.31
C ALA A 7 -4.18 1.78 5.46
N ALA A 8 -5.11 1.05 6.08
CA ALA A 8 -6.31 0.53 5.40
C ALA A 8 -7.16 1.65 4.81
N GLY A 9 -7.36 2.75 5.54
CA GLY A 9 -8.09 3.92 5.05
C GLY A 9 -7.42 4.58 3.84
N ALA A 10 -6.11 4.78 3.89
CA ALA A 10 -5.36 5.34 2.77
C ALA A 10 -5.42 4.45 1.52
N LEU A 11 -5.26 3.14 1.69
CA LEU A 11 -5.32 2.17 0.59
C LEU A 11 -6.74 2.08 0.00
N ALA A 12 -7.78 2.13 0.82
CA ALA A 12 -9.16 2.16 0.33
C ALA A 12 -9.45 3.39 -0.54
N ILE A 13 -8.86 4.54 -0.21
CA ILE A 13 -8.95 5.75 -1.05
C ILE A 13 -8.25 5.52 -2.39
N MET A 14 -7.07 4.88 -2.40
CA MET A 14 -6.35 4.57 -3.63
C MET A 14 -7.11 3.59 -4.55
N VAL A 15 -7.81 2.62 -3.96
CA VAL A 15 -8.73 1.74 -4.71
C VAL A 15 -9.86 2.57 -5.31
N ALA A 16 -10.51 3.41 -4.51
CA ALA A 16 -11.62 4.25 -4.97
C ALA A 16 -11.20 5.26 -6.07
N SER A 17 -9.93 5.70 -6.07
CA SER A 17 -9.40 6.58 -7.11
C SER A 17 -8.93 5.84 -8.38
N GLY A 18 -8.93 4.50 -8.36
CA GLY A 18 -8.40 3.68 -9.45
C GLY A 18 -6.88 3.65 -9.55
N MET A 19 -6.16 4.04 -8.49
CA MET A 19 -4.69 4.00 -8.48
C MET A 19 -4.17 2.57 -8.27
N ILE A 20 -4.89 1.77 -7.48
CA ILE A 20 -4.65 0.34 -7.29
C ILE A 20 -5.97 -0.41 -7.47
N ALA A 21 -5.90 -1.66 -7.93
CA ALA A 21 -7.09 -2.49 -8.12
C ALA A 21 -7.60 -3.04 -6.78
N ASP A 22 -6.67 -3.46 -5.91
CA ASP A 22 -6.97 -4.01 -4.59
C ASP A 22 -5.74 -3.95 -3.69
N PHE A 23 -5.90 -4.27 -2.41
CA PHE A 23 -4.80 -4.37 -1.45
C PHE A 23 -5.02 -5.42 -0.36
N GLU A 24 -3.92 -5.88 0.22
CA GLU A 24 -3.88 -6.74 1.39
C GLU A 24 -2.89 -6.16 2.40
N LEU A 25 -3.28 -6.18 3.67
CA LEU A 25 -2.47 -5.75 4.80
C LEU A 25 -2.09 -6.97 5.64
N LEU A 26 -0.79 -7.23 5.76
CA LEU A 26 -0.23 -8.28 6.58
C LEU A 26 0.43 -7.64 7.80
N GLN A 27 -0.14 -7.86 8.98
CA GLN A 27 0.42 -7.39 10.25
C GLN A 27 1.32 -8.48 10.84
N GLY A 28 2.61 -8.17 10.99
CA GLY A 28 3.55 -8.94 11.82
C GLY A 28 3.69 -8.33 13.22
N ASP A 29 4.57 -8.91 14.03
CA ASP A 29 4.74 -8.54 15.45
C ASP A 29 5.11 -7.07 15.66
N ASP A 30 5.85 -6.46 14.73
CA ASP A 30 6.25 -5.04 14.78
C ASP A 30 6.28 -4.35 13.40
N THR A 31 5.74 -5.02 12.37
CA THR A 31 5.81 -4.55 10.99
C THR A 31 4.48 -4.70 10.28
N ILE A 32 4.24 -3.82 9.31
CA ILE A 32 3.10 -3.90 8.39
C ILE A 32 3.70 -4.11 7.01
N LEU A 33 3.30 -5.19 6.36
CA LEU A 33 3.60 -5.45 4.97
C LEU A 33 2.33 -5.20 4.15
N VAL A 34 2.50 -4.47 3.05
CA VAL A 34 1.39 -4.05 2.18
C VAL A 34 1.58 -4.71 0.84
N ARG A 35 0.56 -5.45 0.41
CA ARG A 35 0.50 -5.99 -0.94
C ARG A 35 -0.55 -5.20 -1.71
N VAL A 36 -0.20 -4.70 -2.89
CA VAL A 36 -1.11 -3.95 -3.74
C VAL A 36 -1.17 -4.60 -5.12
N TRP A 37 -2.35 -4.64 -5.70
CA TRP A 37 -2.56 -5.03 -7.09
C TRP A 37 -2.62 -3.78 -7.94
N SER A 38 -1.82 -3.71 -8.99
CA SER A 38 -1.84 -2.55 -9.89
C SER A 38 -3.18 -2.47 -10.63
N ALA A 39 -3.73 -1.27 -10.77
CA ALA A 39 -4.92 -1.04 -11.61
C ALA A 39 -4.56 -0.94 -13.11
N ASP A 40 -3.29 -0.65 -13.40
CA ASP A 40 -2.77 -0.42 -14.75
C ASP A 40 -1.34 -0.96 -14.92
N ASP A 41 -0.76 -0.77 -16.10
CA ASP A 41 0.60 -1.22 -16.43
C ASP A 41 1.70 -0.25 -15.96
N GLN A 42 1.44 0.60 -14.97
CA GLN A 42 2.47 1.51 -14.46
C GLN A 42 3.67 0.74 -13.89
N PRO A 43 4.89 1.32 -13.90
CA PRO A 43 6.06 0.66 -13.36
C PRO A 43 5.92 0.36 -11.87
N ASP A 44 6.23 -0.88 -11.46
CA ASP A 44 6.10 -1.33 -10.07
C ASP A 44 6.86 -0.44 -9.09
N ALA A 45 8.02 0.09 -9.48
CA ALA A 45 8.80 1.01 -8.63
C ALA A 45 8.09 2.36 -8.42
N HIS A 46 7.36 2.85 -9.43
CA HIS A 46 6.60 4.08 -9.35
C HIS A 46 5.42 3.92 -8.39
N LEU A 47 4.62 2.86 -8.59
CA LEU A 47 3.47 2.57 -7.74
C LEU A 47 3.88 2.36 -6.28
N ARG A 48 4.96 1.61 -6.05
CA ARG A 48 5.50 1.35 -4.71
C ARG A 48 5.86 2.64 -3.97
N ARG A 49 6.52 3.59 -4.65
CA ARG A 49 6.86 4.89 -4.09
C ARG A 49 5.61 5.72 -3.77
N GLN A 50 4.63 5.73 -4.66
CA GLN A 50 3.37 6.45 -4.43
C GLN A 50 2.62 5.88 -3.21
N VAL A 51 2.44 4.56 -3.17
CA VAL A 51 1.78 3.88 -2.05
C VAL A 51 2.49 4.20 -0.73
N ALA A 52 3.82 4.03 -0.66
CA ALA A 52 4.59 4.32 0.55
C ALA A 52 4.48 5.80 0.99
N ALA A 53 4.45 6.74 0.05
CA ALA A 53 4.33 8.18 0.35
C ALA A 53 2.99 8.57 1.00
N HIS A 54 1.94 7.81 0.74
CA HIS A 54 0.60 8.04 1.29
C HIS A 54 0.32 7.25 2.58
N LEU A 55 1.19 6.30 2.93
CA LEU A 55 1.07 5.52 4.14
C LEU A 55 1.74 6.22 5.33
N PRO A 56 1.35 5.90 6.57
CA PRO A 56 2.03 6.41 7.76
C PRO A 56 3.52 6.07 7.73
N ARG A 57 4.38 6.96 8.29
CA ARG A 57 5.86 6.90 8.28
C ARG A 57 6.54 5.57 8.69
N HIS A 58 5.78 4.58 9.15
CA HIS A 58 6.29 3.25 9.53
C HIS A 58 6.19 2.22 8.39
N VAL A 59 5.70 2.63 7.21
CA VAL A 59 5.66 1.78 6.00
C VAL A 59 6.57 2.39 4.94
N ASP A 60 7.76 1.82 4.78
CA ASP A 60 8.71 2.18 3.73
C ASP A 60 8.39 1.48 2.40
N GLU A 61 8.98 1.97 1.30
CA GLU A 61 8.86 1.34 -0.03
C GLU A 61 9.21 -0.16 0.00
N ALA A 62 10.20 -0.55 0.79
CA ALA A 62 10.63 -1.96 0.92
C ALA A 62 9.54 -2.88 1.50
N ARG A 63 8.52 -2.32 2.16
CA ARG A 63 7.40 -3.05 2.76
C ARG A 63 6.17 -3.11 1.84
N VAL A 64 6.25 -2.53 0.65
CA VAL A 64 5.19 -2.54 -0.36
C VAL A 64 5.57 -3.53 -1.46
N ILE A 65 4.72 -4.55 -1.63
CA ILE A 65 4.82 -5.55 -2.70
C ILE A 65 3.77 -5.21 -3.75
N VAL A 66 4.20 -4.97 -4.98
CA VAL A 66 3.32 -4.81 -6.13
C VAL A 66 3.08 -6.18 -6.76
N VAL A 67 1.82 -6.52 -6.98
CA VAL A 67 1.38 -7.74 -7.67
C VAL A 67 0.72 -7.33 -8.98
N ARG A 68 1.04 -8.07 -10.05
CA ARG A 68 0.41 -7.94 -11.36
C ARG A 68 -0.61 -9.05 -11.58
#